data_AF-X0W2H8-F1
#
_entry.id   AF-X0W2H8-F1
#
_cell.length_a   1.000
_cell.length_b   1.000
_cell.length_c   1.000
_cell.angle_alpha   90.00
_cell.angle_beta   90.00
_cell.angle_gamma   90.00
#
_symmetry.space_group_name_H-M   'P 1'
#
loop_
_entity.id
_entity.type
_entity.pdbx_description
1 polymer ?
#
loop_
_entity_poly.entity_id
_entity_poly.type
_entity_poly.pdbx_seq_one_letter_code
_entity_poly.pdbx_strand_id
1 'polypeptide(L)' 'MILTCPKCGAREDETINGMFSGPEPSIRRRGNVAECVKCGFEGMIPNSTVKVNET' A
#
# COMPACT_ATOMS: atom_id res chain seq x y z
N MET A 1 2.72 -11.21 4.63
CA MET A 1 3.69 -10.19 4.15
C MET A 1 2.85 -9.08 3.53
N ILE A 2 2.62 -7.98 4.24
CA ILE A 2 1.69 -6.92 3.79
C ILE A 2 2.51 -5.66 3.52
N LEU A 3 2.52 -5.20 2.26
CA LEU A 3 3.17 -3.93 1.94
C LEU A 3 2.46 -2.79 2.68
N THR A 4 3.23 -1.89 3.27
CA THR A 4 2.71 -0.73 3.98
C THR A 4 3.47 0.51 3.54
N CYS A 5 2.76 1.54 3.08
CA CYS A 5 3.34 2.79 2.64
C CYS A 5 4.06 3.47 3.82
N PRO A 6 5.36 3.76 3.72
CA PRO A 6 6.10 4.40 4.81
C PRO A 6 5.72 5.88 5.01
N LYS A 7 5.05 6.52 4.05
CA LYS A 7 4.63 7.92 4.13
C LYS A 7 3.33 8.12 4.90
N CYS A 8 2.31 7.33 4.58
CA CYS A 8 0.96 7.52 5.12
C CYS A 8 0.46 6.32 5.93
N GLY A 9 1.24 5.23 6.02
CA GLY A 9 0.85 4.00 6.70
C GLY A 9 -0.19 3.15 5.95
N ALA A 10 -0.54 3.51 4.72
CA ALA A 10 -1.53 2.77 3.93
C ALA A 10 -1.08 1.32 3.71
N ARG A 11 -1.96 0.36 3.94
CA ARG A 11 -1.66 -1.07 3.75
C ARG A 11 -2.08 -1.49 2.34
N GLU A 12 -1.36 -2.42 1.72
CA GLU A 12 -1.72 -2.97 0.40
C GLU A 12 -3.11 -3.63 0.39
N ASP A 13 -3.50 -4.21 1.53
CA ASP A 13 -4.82 -4.82 1.74
C ASP A 13 -5.94 -3.78 1.92
N GLU A 14 -5.61 -2.51 2.14
CA GLU A 14 -6.64 -1.46 2.09
C GLU A 14 -7.10 -1.29 0.65
N THR A 15 -8.38 -1.46 0.42
CA THR A 15 -9.03 -1.15 -0.85
C THR A 15 -9.49 0.29 -0.85
N ILE A 16 -9.00 1.08 -1.78
CA ILE A 16 -9.46 2.44 -2.02
C ILE A 16 -10.54 2.41 -3.10
N ASN A 17 -11.68 3.02 -2.78
CA ASN A 17 -12.76 3.15 -3.74
C ASN A 17 -12.45 4.33 -4.66
N GLY A 18 -11.88 4.04 -5.82
CA GLY A 18 -11.66 5.05 -6.84
C GLY A 18 -13.01 5.55 -7.34
N MET A 19 -13.25 6.86 -7.25
CA MET A 19 -14.54 7.48 -7.62
C MET A 19 -14.95 7.21 -9.09
N PHE A 20 -14.03 6.74 -9.93
CA PHE A 20 -14.25 6.37 -11.34
C PHE A 20 -13.81 4.95 -11.74
N SER A 21 -12.96 4.27 -10.98
CA SER A 21 -12.31 3.01 -11.40
C SER A 21 -12.66 1.79 -10.55
N GLY A 22 -13.61 1.92 -9.62
CA GLY A 22 -13.99 0.84 -8.71
C GLY A 22 -12.94 0.59 -7.62
N PRO A 23 -13.05 -0.54 -6.88
CA PRO A 23 -12.13 -0.88 -5.82
C PRO A 23 -10.72 -1.19 -6.39
N GLU A 24 -9.74 -0.35 -6.08
CA GLU A 24 -8.33 -0.59 -6.39
C GLU A 24 -7.52 -0.78 -5.08
N PRO A 25 -6.39 -1.51 -5.10
CA PRO A 25 -5.53 -1.61 -3.93
C PRO A 25 -4.86 -0.26 -3.62
N SER A 26 -4.67 0.04 -2.34
CA SER A 26 -3.98 1.27 -1.89
C SER A 26 -2.53 1.37 -2.33
N ILE A 27 -1.95 0.24 -2.73
CA ILE A 27 -0.58 0.12 -3.22
C ILE A 27 -0.58 -0.61 -4.57
N ARG A 28 -0.06 0.03 -5.62
CA ARG A 28 0.17 -0.55 -6.95
C ARG A 28 1.64 -0.91 -7.12
N ARG A 29 1.95 -2.20 -7.26
CA ARG A 29 3.32 -2.64 -7.58
C ARG A 29 3.62 -2.46 -9.07
N ARG A 30 4.76 -1.83 -9.39
CA ARG A 30 5.30 -1.66 -10.75
C ARG A 30 6.73 -2.20 -10.81
N GLY A 31 6.87 -3.50 -11.06
CA GLY A 31 8.18 -4.16 -11.12
C GLY A 31 8.94 -4.09 -9.78
N ASN A 32 10.03 -3.32 -9.75
CA ASN A 32 10.87 -3.14 -8.56
C ASN A 32 10.43 -1.99 -7.63
N VAL A 33 9.44 -1.19 -8.04
CA VAL A 33 8.90 -0.09 -7.22
C VAL A 33 7.42 -0.31 -6.95
N ALA A 34 6.88 0.42 -5.97
CA ALA A 34 5.47 0.43 -5.65
C ALA A 34 4.98 1.87 -5.44
N GLU A 35 3.76 2.14 -5.90
CA GLU A 35 3.08 3.42 -5.79
C GLU A 35 1.96 3.31 -4.75
N CYS A 36 1.94 4.19 -3.77
CA CYS A 36 0.83 4.33 -2.84
C CYS A 36 -0.20 5.29 -3.44
N VAL A 37 -1.32 4.75 -3.88
CA VAL A 37 -2.41 5.52 -4.50
C VAL A 37 -3.09 6.45 -3.48
N LYS A 38 -3.02 6.14 -2.17
CA LYS A 38 -3.60 6.98 -1.10
C LYS A 38 -2.88 8.32 -0.92
N CYS A 39 -1.57 8.38 -1.12
CA CYS A 39 -0.76 9.59 -0.91
C CYS A 39 0.12 10.00 -2.09
N GLY A 40 0.11 9.22 -3.18
CA GLY A 40 0.95 9.43 -4.37
C GLY A 40 2.42 9.08 -4.17
N PHE A 41 2.80 8.37 -3.10
CA PHE A 41 4.20 8.01 -2.87
C PHE A 41 4.65 6.91 -3.84
N GLU A 42 5.62 7.20 -4.69
CA GLU A 42 6.27 6.21 -5.57
C GLU A 42 7.69 5.90 -5.06
N GLY A 43 7.99 4.62 -4.84
CA GLY A 43 9.32 4.19 -4.41
C GLY A 43 9.38 2.72 -4.02
N MET A 44 10.50 2.28 -3.45
CA MET A 44 10.57 0.95 -2.86
C MET A 44 9.75 0.92 -1.56
N ILE A 45 8.61 0.23 -1.59
CA ILE A 45 7.84 -0.05 -0.38
C ILE A 45 8.38 -1.35 0.20
N PRO A 46 9.04 -1.32 1.37
CA PRO A 46 9.57 -2.53 1.98
C PRO A 46 8.41 -3.47 2.31
N ASN A 47 8.64 -4.76 2.11
CA ASN A 47 7.75 -5.81 2.56
C ASN A 47 7.82 -5.90 4.07
N SER A 48 7.13 -4.98 4.74
CA SER A 48 7.08 -4.94 6.19
C SER A 48 6.29 -6.15 6.68
N THR A 49 7.01 -7.13 7.20
CA THR A 49 6.47 -8.20 8.04
C THR A 49 6.05 -7.58 9.37
N VAL A 50 5.00 -6.77 9.37
CA VAL A 50 4.36 -6.35 10.62
C VAL A 50 3.68 -7.60 11.16
N LYS A 51 4.40 -8.35 12.02
CA LYS A 51 3.76 -9.16 13.05
C LYS A 51 2.96 -8.15 13.85
N VAL A 52 1.65 -8.09 13.61
CA VAL A 52 0.72 -7.47 14.56
C VAL A 52 0.95 -8.21 15.87
N ASN A 53 1.68 -7.57 16.78
CA ASN A 53 1.95 -8.13 18.09
C ASN A 53 0.64 -7.95 18.86
N GLU A 54 -0.21 -8.95 18.78
CA GLU A 54 -1.39 -9.10 19.64
C GLU A 54 -0.89 -9.07 21.10
N THR A 55 -1.27 -8.03 21.86
CA THR A 55 -0.98 -7.90 23.29
C THR A 55 -2.30 -8.00 24.05
#